data_AF-A0A9D9SC39-F1
#
_entry.id   AF-A0A9D9SC39-F1
#
_cell.length_a   1.000
_cell.length_b   1.000
_cell.length_c   1.000
_cell.angle_alpha   90.00
_cell.angle_beta   90.00
_cell.angle_gamma   90.00
#
_symmetry.space_group_name_H-M   'P 1'
#
loop_
_entity.id
_entity.type
_entity.pdbx_description
1 polymer ?
#
loop_
_entity_poly.entity_id
_entity_poly.type
_entity_poly.pdbx_seq_one_letter_code
_entity_poly.pdbx_strand_id
1 'polypeptide(L)'
;MTIEFLHRTAFVLLAIFVASAATNAQSSARANANTGPGWQWPASSDGITYVPVCWENPAGWQNETLSVRNTILTTWGRAAKVNFYGWAQCTTNAKGIRILIADTRSNSGIGRFLDGDRNGMELNFTFRNFSPGCQAENRRYACITSIAVHEFGHALGLMHEQDRADSTCNAEKSKSGGLLLTAYDPDSVMNYCNPRWNNDGRLSPLDIKGIQILYGARSAVPVTPPKPSVTPGRLTITDTLNTAAGQRWEHIIMQFGSNNIRRDFALNENRTTVSNSWTFNTTGTYCFKIWSNTLYTDGLYYDGYGEGCWQLEAGKSYAASVRFKTGTGKKAFDIVLTSGN
;
A
#
# COMPACT_ATOMS: atom_id res chain seq x y z
N MET A 1 -43.11 -43.52 -76.98
CA MET A 1 -44.54 -43.30 -76.73
C MET A 1 -44.67 -41.94 -76.08
N THR A 2 -45.06 -40.97 -76.89
CA THR A 2 -45.39 -39.57 -76.59
C THR A 2 -46.71 -39.48 -75.81
N ILE A 3 -46.87 -38.44 -74.98
CA ILE A 3 -48.08 -37.70 -74.51
C ILE A 3 -47.52 -36.78 -73.40
N GLU A 4 -47.23 -35.48 -73.55
CA GLU A 4 -47.95 -34.29 -74.03
C GLU A 4 -49.03 -33.71 -73.07
N PHE A 5 -48.95 -32.37 -72.88
CA PHE A 5 -49.91 -31.42 -72.28
C PHE A 5 -50.02 -31.35 -70.73
N LEU A 6 -50.17 -30.20 -70.05
CA LEU A 6 -50.00 -28.77 -70.34
C LEU A 6 -50.24 -27.97 -69.02
N HIS A 7 -49.56 -26.83 -68.87
CA HIS A 7 -50.02 -25.57 -68.25
C HIS A 7 -50.12 -25.36 -66.71
N ARG A 8 -49.60 -24.16 -66.36
CA ARG A 8 -49.99 -23.21 -65.29
C ARG A 8 -49.25 -23.24 -63.94
N THR A 9 -48.29 -22.31 -63.87
CA THR A 9 -48.15 -21.24 -62.85
C THR A 9 -48.22 -21.63 -61.37
N ALA A 10 -47.07 -21.55 -60.69
CA ALA A 10 -46.90 -20.71 -59.50
C ALA A 10 -45.42 -20.71 -59.10
N PHE A 11 -44.73 -19.57 -59.26
CA PHE A 11 -43.49 -19.32 -58.52
C PHE A 11 -43.88 -19.14 -57.05
N VAL A 12 -43.86 -20.23 -56.27
CA VAL A 12 -43.90 -20.14 -54.81
C VAL A 12 -42.45 -19.91 -54.37
N LEU A 13 -42.10 -18.65 -54.19
CA LEU A 13 -40.94 -18.24 -53.41
C LEU A 13 -41.17 -18.71 -51.97
N LEU A 14 -40.65 -19.89 -51.64
CA LEU A 14 -40.57 -20.38 -50.27
C LEU A 14 -39.49 -19.56 -49.55
N ALA A 15 -39.86 -18.38 -49.07
CA ALA A 15 -39.07 -17.63 -48.11
C ALA A 15 -39.04 -18.43 -46.81
N ILE A 16 -37.97 -19.19 -46.59
CA ILE A 16 -37.67 -19.79 -45.29
C ILE A 16 -37.33 -18.64 -44.36
N PHE A 17 -38.34 -18.11 -43.67
CA PHE A 17 -38.13 -17.35 -42.45
C PHE A 17 -37.56 -18.31 -41.42
N VAL A 18 -36.24 -18.35 -41.31
CA VAL A 18 -35.61 -18.76 -40.06
C VAL A 18 -35.91 -17.62 -39.08
N ALA A 19 -37.07 -17.72 -38.43
CA ALA A 19 -37.29 -17.03 -37.18
C ALA A 19 -36.26 -17.60 -36.21
N SER A 20 -35.07 -16.98 -36.19
CA SER A 20 -34.25 -17.02 -34.99
C SER A 20 -35.14 -16.41 -33.92
N ALA A 21 -35.82 -17.27 -33.16
CA ALA A 21 -36.25 -16.95 -31.82
C ALA A 21 -34.96 -16.61 -31.09
N ALA A 22 -34.53 -15.34 -31.22
CA ALA A 22 -33.68 -14.71 -30.24
C ALA A 22 -34.55 -14.75 -28.99
N THR A 23 -34.38 -15.82 -28.21
CA THR A 23 -34.71 -15.79 -26.81
C THR A 23 -33.98 -14.57 -26.30
N ASN A 24 -34.73 -13.49 -26.07
CA ASN A 24 -34.30 -12.37 -25.27
C ASN A 24 -34.05 -12.94 -23.88
N ALA A 25 -32.89 -13.55 -23.70
CA ALA A 25 -32.32 -13.80 -22.39
C ALA A 25 -31.99 -12.42 -21.87
N GLN A 26 -33.00 -11.82 -21.23
CA GLN A 26 -32.91 -10.63 -20.44
C GLN A 26 -31.64 -10.75 -19.59
N SER A 27 -30.60 -10.01 -19.97
CA SER A 27 -29.29 -10.04 -19.32
C SER A 27 -29.46 -9.42 -17.94
N SER A 28 -29.92 -10.23 -16.99
CA SER A 28 -29.92 -9.90 -15.57
C SER A 28 -28.47 -9.79 -15.16
N ALA A 29 -27.97 -8.55 -15.08
CA ALA A 29 -26.61 -8.21 -14.67
C ALA A 29 -26.26 -8.86 -13.32
N ARG A 30 -25.07 -9.48 -13.24
CA ARG A 30 -24.54 -10.22 -12.07
C ARG A 30 -23.07 -9.81 -11.90
N ALA A 31 -22.63 -9.29 -10.74
CA ALA A 31 -21.41 -8.47 -10.61
C ALA A 31 -20.43 -8.85 -9.50
N ASN A 32 -19.11 -8.57 -9.64
CA ASN A 32 -18.15 -8.43 -8.50
C ASN A 32 -16.80 -7.70 -8.80
N ALA A 33 -16.84 -6.65 -9.61
CA ALA A 33 -15.83 -5.60 -9.85
C ALA A 33 -16.39 -4.69 -10.96
N ASN A 34 -16.02 -3.42 -11.04
CA ASN A 34 -16.61 -2.53 -12.06
C ASN A 34 -16.30 -3.01 -13.49
N THR A 35 -17.17 -2.69 -14.46
CA THR A 35 -17.02 -3.03 -15.87
C THR A 35 -17.31 -1.80 -16.73
N GLY A 36 -16.30 -1.30 -17.43
CA GLY A 36 -16.38 -0.09 -18.28
C GLY A 36 -15.02 0.26 -18.88
N PRO A 37 -14.93 1.15 -19.87
CA PRO A 37 -13.65 1.66 -20.31
C PRO A 37 -13.05 2.57 -19.22
N GLY A 38 -11.80 2.32 -18.83
CA GLY A 38 -11.02 3.23 -17.97
C GLY A 38 -11.33 3.20 -16.47
N TRP A 39 -12.15 2.27 -15.96
CA TRP A 39 -12.41 2.17 -14.51
C TRP A 39 -11.22 1.64 -13.72
N GLN A 40 -10.33 0.85 -14.33
CA GLN A 40 -9.19 0.26 -13.62
C GLN A 40 -8.01 1.24 -13.63
N TRP A 41 -7.27 1.32 -12.52
CA TRP A 41 -6.02 2.06 -12.48
C TRP A 41 -4.99 1.42 -13.44
N PRO A 42 -4.33 2.22 -14.31
CA PRO A 42 -3.38 1.67 -15.26
C PRO A 42 -2.14 1.15 -14.56
N ALA A 43 -1.59 0.04 -15.05
CA ALA A 43 -0.25 -0.39 -14.69
C ALA A 43 0.79 0.51 -15.40
N SER A 44 1.87 0.84 -14.69
CA SER A 44 3.06 1.44 -15.27
C SER A 44 3.85 0.41 -16.09
N SER A 45 4.88 0.87 -16.81
CA SER A 45 5.73 0.03 -17.66
C SER A 45 6.50 -1.06 -16.91
N ASP A 46 6.68 -0.93 -15.60
CA ASP A 46 7.26 -1.94 -14.71
C ASP A 46 6.25 -3.01 -14.25
N GLY A 47 5.01 -2.92 -14.72
CA GLY A 47 3.92 -3.83 -14.36
C GLY A 47 3.37 -3.59 -12.95
N ILE A 48 3.66 -2.45 -12.33
CA ILE A 48 3.11 -2.02 -11.05
C ILE A 48 2.10 -0.88 -11.29
N THR A 49 0.95 -0.96 -10.65
CA THR A 49 -0.03 0.13 -10.60
C THR A 49 0.32 1.09 -9.49
N TYR A 50 0.62 2.34 -9.81
CA TYR A 50 0.90 3.38 -8.83
C TYR A 50 -0.32 4.27 -8.64
N VAL A 51 -0.86 4.29 -7.42
CA VAL A 51 -2.07 5.05 -7.07
C VAL A 51 -1.67 6.18 -6.13
N PRO A 52 -1.73 7.46 -6.57
CA PRO A 52 -1.50 8.58 -5.68
C PRO A 52 -2.62 8.65 -4.63
N VAL A 53 -2.28 9.06 -3.42
CA VAL A 53 -3.18 9.23 -2.28
C VAL A 53 -2.83 10.54 -1.58
N CYS A 54 -3.82 11.31 -1.14
CA CYS A 54 -3.61 12.47 -0.29
C CYS A 54 -4.80 12.71 0.64
N TRP A 55 -4.58 13.51 1.69
CA TRP A 55 -5.61 13.89 2.67
C TRP A 55 -6.08 15.31 2.42
N GLU A 56 -7.38 15.54 2.36
CA GLU A 56 -7.91 16.90 2.15
C GLU A 56 -7.81 17.76 3.42
N ASN A 57 -7.96 17.16 4.59
CA ASN A 57 -7.97 17.85 5.89
C ASN A 57 -7.26 17.05 7.02
N PRO A 58 -5.97 16.71 6.89
CA PRO A 58 -5.27 15.82 7.84
C PRO A 58 -4.95 16.45 9.20
N ALA A 59 -5.13 17.76 9.37
CA ALA A 59 -4.76 18.47 10.59
C ALA A 59 -5.50 17.92 11.81
N GLY A 60 -4.74 17.50 12.84
CA GLY A 60 -5.28 16.92 14.08
C GLY A 60 -5.48 15.41 14.07
N TRP A 61 -5.18 14.72 12.96
CA TRP A 61 -5.40 13.28 12.77
C TRP A 61 -4.13 12.52 12.39
N GLN A 62 -2.96 12.97 12.84
CA GLN A 62 -1.66 12.45 12.39
C GLN A 62 -1.48 10.96 12.68
N ASN A 63 -1.99 10.47 13.81
CA ASN A 63 -1.86 9.07 14.20
C ASN A 63 -2.82 8.17 13.39
N GLU A 64 -4.06 8.61 13.19
CA GLU A 64 -5.08 7.90 12.43
C GLU A 64 -4.70 7.82 10.95
N THR A 65 -4.28 8.94 10.35
CA THR A 65 -3.82 8.98 8.95
C THR A 65 -2.60 8.08 8.72
N LEU A 66 -1.65 8.03 9.67
CA LEU A 66 -0.53 7.10 9.63
C LEU A 66 -0.99 5.64 9.75
N SER A 67 -1.96 5.36 10.62
CA SER A 67 -2.52 4.02 10.80
C SER A 67 -3.23 3.51 9.54
N VAL A 68 -4.04 4.36 8.90
CA VAL A 68 -4.67 4.05 7.61
C VAL A 68 -3.61 3.75 6.57
N ARG A 69 -2.62 4.64 6.39
CA ARG A 69 -1.51 4.42 5.45
C ARG A 69 -0.86 3.06 5.64
N ASN A 70 -0.45 2.73 6.86
CA ASN A 70 0.25 1.48 7.14
C ASN A 70 -0.64 0.26 6.91
N THR A 71 -1.92 0.35 7.26
CA THR A 71 -2.91 -0.72 7.02
C THR A 71 -3.05 -0.99 5.52
N ILE A 72 -3.28 0.03 4.71
CA ILE A 72 -3.47 -0.14 3.25
C ILE A 72 -2.21 -0.69 2.56
N LEU A 73 -1.03 -0.24 2.98
CA LEU A 73 0.23 -0.77 2.46
C LEU A 73 0.47 -2.24 2.84
N THR A 74 -0.05 -2.69 3.99
CA THR A 74 0.13 -4.06 4.49
C THR A 74 -1.01 -5.02 4.11
N THR A 75 -2.14 -4.52 3.61
CA THR A 75 -3.24 -5.29 3.04
C THR A 75 -3.17 -5.33 1.51
N TRP A 76 -3.82 -4.38 0.84
CA TRP A 76 -3.91 -4.32 -0.62
C TRP A 76 -2.53 -4.18 -1.29
N GLY A 77 -1.70 -3.27 -0.76
CA GLY A 77 -0.34 -3.06 -1.26
C GLY A 77 0.58 -4.27 -1.08
N ARG A 78 0.26 -5.19 -0.15
CA ARG A 78 0.99 -6.45 0.02
C ARG A 78 0.46 -7.55 -0.90
N ALA A 79 -0.85 -7.60 -1.12
CA ALA A 79 -1.52 -8.67 -1.85
C ALA A 79 -1.31 -8.59 -3.38
N ALA A 80 -1.30 -7.37 -3.94
CA ALA A 80 -1.28 -7.15 -5.40
C ALA A 80 -0.18 -6.20 -5.84
N LYS A 81 0.12 -6.12 -7.16
CA LYS A 81 1.11 -5.15 -7.70
C LYS A 81 0.57 -3.71 -7.72
N VAL A 82 0.06 -3.24 -6.58
CA VAL A 82 -0.43 -1.87 -6.39
C VAL A 82 0.41 -1.15 -5.35
N ASN A 83 0.88 0.06 -5.67
CA ASN A 83 1.66 0.92 -4.77
C ASN A 83 0.92 2.23 -4.51
N PHE A 84 0.56 2.47 -3.24
CA PHE A 84 -0.04 3.71 -2.79
C PHE A 84 1.03 4.69 -2.29
N TYR A 85 1.01 5.93 -2.77
CA TYR A 85 2.03 6.93 -2.42
C TYR A 85 1.44 8.34 -2.29
N GLY A 86 2.22 9.31 -1.81
CA GLY A 86 1.75 10.69 -1.57
C GLY A 86 1.48 10.92 -0.08
N TRP A 87 0.35 10.44 0.43
CA TRP A 87 -0.12 10.46 1.83
C TRP A 87 -0.01 11.79 2.59
N ALA A 88 0.39 12.87 1.94
CA ALA A 88 0.45 14.22 2.47
C ALA A 88 -0.88 14.95 2.27
N GLN A 89 -0.96 16.21 2.69
CA GLN A 89 -2.12 17.05 2.39
C GLN A 89 -2.27 17.24 0.87
N CYS A 90 -3.50 17.17 0.38
CA CYS A 90 -3.81 17.38 -1.04
C CYS A 90 -3.47 18.80 -1.48
N THR A 91 -2.94 18.93 -2.69
CA THR A 91 -2.93 20.19 -3.43
C THR A 91 -4.27 20.40 -4.15
N THR A 92 -4.58 21.63 -4.59
CA THR A 92 -5.84 21.96 -5.26
C THR A 92 -6.14 21.06 -6.47
N ASN A 93 -5.09 20.67 -7.21
CA ASN A 93 -5.18 19.85 -8.42
C ASN A 93 -4.64 18.43 -8.21
N ALA A 94 -4.65 17.94 -6.97
CA ALA A 94 -4.20 16.59 -6.66
C ALA A 94 -4.98 15.54 -7.49
N LYS A 95 -4.24 14.56 -8.00
CA LYS A 95 -4.77 13.36 -8.68
C LYS A 95 -4.72 12.17 -7.74
N GLY A 96 -5.36 11.08 -8.13
CA GLY A 96 -5.46 9.87 -7.33
C GLY A 96 -6.60 9.91 -6.31
N ILE A 97 -6.45 9.15 -5.24
CA ILE A 97 -7.41 9.05 -4.13
C ILE A 97 -7.26 10.26 -3.22
N ARG A 98 -8.27 11.12 -3.19
CA ARG A 98 -8.35 12.26 -2.27
C ARG A 98 -9.28 11.91 -1.13
N ILE A 99 -8.75 11.88 0.09
CA ILE A 99 -9.48 11.40 1.26
C ILE A 99 -9.89 12.58 2.14
N LEU A 100 -11.20 12.73 2.32
CA LEU A 100 -11.80 13.63 3.30
C LEU A 100 -12.01 12.88 4.62
N ILE A 101 -11.58 13.49 5.74
CA ILE A 101 -11.96 13.05 7.08
C ILE A 101 -13.26 13.78 7.45
N ALA A 102 -14.35 13.04 7.60
CA ALA A 102 -15.68 13.60 7.88
C ALA A 102 -16.49 12.69 8.81
N ASP A 103 -17.35 13.28 9.65
CA ASP A 103 -18.23 12.49 10.53
C ASP A 103 -19.49 11.99 9.80
N THR A 104 -19.29 11.29 8.68
CA THR A 104 -20.34 10.75 7.81
C THR A 104 -20.28 9.22 7.77
N ARG A 105 -21.20 8.58 7.03
CA ARG A 105 -20.99 7.18 6.63
C ARG A 105 -19.82 7.18 5.63
N SER A 106 -18.79 6.40 5.94
CA SER A 106 -17.63 6.28 5.04
C SER A 106 -18.06 5.74 3.69
N ASN A 107 -17.40 6.22 2.64
CA ASN A 107 -17.71 5.88 1.27
C ASN A 107 -16.50 6.14 0.37
N SER A 108 -16.48 5.53 -0.81
CA SER A 108 -15.46 5.74 -1.82
C SER A 108 -16.07 5.64 -3.22
N GLY A 109 -15.54 6.43 -4.13
CA GLY A 109 -15.70 6.18 -5.56
C GLY A 109 -15.07 4.84 -5.97
N ILE A 110 -15.42 4.39 -7.17
CA ILE A 110 -15.03 3.06 -7.67
C ILE A 110 -13.89 3.17 -8.68
N GLY A 111 -12.76 2.52 -8.38
CA GLY A 111 -11.62 2.45 -9.29
C GLY A 111 -11.04 3.82 -9.64
N ARG A 112 -10.55 3.96 -10.87
CA ARG A 112 -10.00 5.20 -11.42
C ARG A 112 -11.05 6.29 -11.64
N PHE A 113 -12.35 6.00 -11.56
CA PHE A 113 -13.37 7.06 -11.73
C PHE A 113 -13.30 8.14 -10.66
N LEU A 114 -12.69 7.85 -9.50
CA LEU A 114 -12.45 8.84 -8.44
C LEU A 114 -11.16 9.67 -8.62
N ASP A 115 -10.41 9.49 -9.72
CA ASP A 115 -9.08 10.10 -9.93
C ASP A 115 -9.09 11.64 -9.88
N GLY A 116 -8.69 12.18 -8.73
CA GLY A 116 -8.63 13.61 -8.47
C GLY A 116 -9.96 14.23 -8.03
N ASP A 117 -11.00 13.41 -7.83
CA ASP A 117 -12.30 13.86 -7.34
C ASP A 117 -12.17 14.36 -5.90
N ARG A 118 -12.67 15.58 -5.66
CA ARG A 118 -12.76 16.11 -4.32
C ARG A 118 -13.73 15.26 -3.51
N ASN A 119 -13.33 14.87 -2.31
CA ASN A 119 -14.06 13.89 -1.48
C ASN A 119 -14.26 12.54 -2.20
N GLY A 120 -13.34 12.16 -3.11
CA GLY A 120 -13.44 10.87 -3.80
C GLY A 120 -13.42 9.66 -2.87
N MET A 121 -12.93 9.83 -1.64
CA MET A 121 -13.12 8.93 -0.51
C MET A 121 -13.40 9.74 0.76
N GLU A 122 -14.34 9.28 1.57
CA GLU A 122 -14.63 9.82 2.90
C GLU A 122 -14.38 8.75 3.97
N LEU A 123 -13.59 9.09 4.98
CA LEU A 123 -13.35 8.23 6.14
C LEU A 123 -13.81 8.92 7.43
N ASN A 124 -14.56 8.18 8.25
CA ASN A 124 -15.02 8.67 9.54
C ASN A 124 -14.05 8.31 10.67
N PHE A 125 -13.47 9.33 11.31
CA PHE A 125 -12.55 9.15 12.44
C PHE A 125 -13.16 9.43 13.81
N THR A 126 -14.36 10.01 13.83
CA THR A 126 -15.04 10.46 15.05
C THR A 126 -16.21 9.60 15.46
N PHE A 127 -16.94 9.01 14.49
CA PHE A 127 -18.11 8.15 14.68
C PHE A 127 -19.22 8.75 15.54
N ARG A 128 -19.36 10.09 15.57
CA ARG A 128 -20.38 10.74 16.43
C ARG A 128 -21.77 10.48 15.90
N ASN A 129 -21.97 10.67 14.60
CA ASN A 129 -23.28 10.52 13.94
C ASN A 129 -23.49 9.15 13.26
N PHE A 130 -22.43 8.36 13.06
CA PHE A 130 -22.51 7.05 12.41
C PHE A 130 -21.70 6.01 13.17
N SER A 131 -22.26 4.81 13.36
CA SER A 131 -21.67 3.71 14.14
C SER A 131 -21.11 4.14 15.52
N PRO A 132 -21.93 4.68 16.46
CA PRO A 132 -21.45 5.16 17.76
C PRO A 132 -20.65 4.14 18.58
N GLY A 133 -20.88 2.84 18.35
CA GLY A 133 -20.08 1.77 18.96
C GLY A 133 -18.58 1.81 18.62
N CYS A 134 -18.18 2.57 17.60
CA CYS A 134 -16.79 2.82 17.22
C CYS A 134 -16.18 4.05 17.90
N GLN A 135 -16.93 4.81 18.70
CA GLN A 135 -16.38 5.94 19.46
C GLN A 135 -15.48 5.49 20.61
N ALA A 136 -15.71 4.28 21.14
CA ALA A 136 -14.93 3.74 22.23
C ALA A 136 -13.43 3.74 21.88
N GLU A 137 -12.61 4.33 22.76
CA GLU A 137 -11.19 4.61 22.48
C GLU A 137 -10.40 3.36 22.06
N ASN A 138 -10.68 2.23 22.71
CA ASN A 138 -10.05 0.94 22.43
C ASN A 138 -10.51 0.30 21.10
N ARG A 139 -11.55 0.84 20.45
CA ARG A 139 -12.14 0.28 19.22
C ARG A 139 -12.04 1.22 18.02
N ARG A 140 -11.97 2.54 18.26
CA ARG A 140 -11.98 3.58 17.23
C ARG A 140 -10.93 3.34 16.15
N TYR A 141 -9.69 3.07 16.55
CA TYR A 141 -8.61 2.77 15.60
C TYR A 141 -8.90 1.53 14.75
N ALA A 142 -9.43 0.46 15.35
CA ALA A 142 -9.78 -0.76 14.63
C ALA A 142 -10.93 -0.51 13.64
N CYS A 143 -11.93 0.30 14.02
CA CYS A 143 -13.00 0.69 13.10
C CYS A 143 -12.46 1.50 11.91
N ILE A 144 -11.60 2.50 12.18
CA ILE A 144 -11.00 3.33 11.13
C ILE A 144 -10.25 2.47 10.12
N THR A 145 -9.37 1.58 10.59
CA THR A 145 -8.54 0.77 9.69
C THR A 145 -9.35 -0.29 8.97
N SER A 146 -10.34 -0.91 9.63
CA SER A 146 -11.25 -1.88 9.01
C SER A 146 -12.08 -1.26 7.88
N ILE A 147 -12.66 -0.08 8.12
CA ILE A 147 -13.39 0.67 7.11
C ILE A 147 -12.46 1.12 5.99
N ALA A 148 -11.27 1.65 6.30
CA ALA A 148 -10.33 2.06 5.27
C ALA A 148 -9.97 0.90 4.33
N VAL A 149 -9.80 -0.33 4.82
CA VAL A 149 -9.55 -1.49 3.97
C VAL A 149 -10.71 -1.73 3.00
N HIS A 150 -11.96 -1.63 3.46
CA HIS A 150 -13.16 -1.72 2.63
C HIS A 150 -13.20 -0.63 1.55
N GLU A 151 -13.06 0.64 1.95
CA GLU A 151 -13.13 1.78 1.02
C GLU A 151 -11.99 1.76 0.00
N PHE A 152 -10.80 1.31 0.37
CA PHE A 152 -9.72 1.10 -0.60
C PHE A 152 -9.99 -0.07 -1.54
N GLY A 153 -10.79 -1.07 -1.14
CA GLY A 153 -11.30 -2.08 -2.06
C GLY A 153 -12.14 -1.45 -3.17
N HIS A 154 -13.07 -0.57 -2.81
CA HIS A 154 -13.83 0.27 -3.75
C HIS A 154 -12.92 1.13 -4.63
N ALA A 155 -11.95 1.82 -4.04
CA ALA A 155 -11.01 2.63 -4.80
C ALA A 155 -10.16 1.81 -5.79
N LEU A 156 -9.99 0.50 -5.57
CA LEU A 156 -9.36 -0.42 -6.51
C LEU A 156 -10.34 -1.04 -7.51
N GLY A 157 -11.64 -0.77 -7.37
CA GLY A 157 -12.70 -1.16 -8.28
C GLY A 157 -13.47 -2.42 -7.86
N LEU A 158 -13.28 -2.91 -6.64
CA LEU A 158 -14.08 -3.98 -6.07
C LEU A 158 -15.47 -3.44 -5.68
N MET A 159 -16.49 -4.24 -5.95
CA MET A 159 -17.87 -3.93 -5.58
C MET A 159 -18.24 -4.67 -4.31
N HIS A 160 -19.39 -4.33 -3.74
CA HIS A 160 -19.95 -5.05 -2.60
C HIS A 160 -20.23 -6.52 -2.92
N GLU A 161 -19.79 -7.41 -2.04
CA GLU A 161 -19.94 -8.85 -2.20
C GLU A 161 -21.41 -9.29 -2.08
N GLN A 162 -22.20 -8.60 -1.25
CA GLN A 162 -23.61 -8.91 -1.09
C GLN A 162 -24.45 -8.60 -2.32
N ASP A 163 -23.99 -7.67 -3.16
CA ASP A 163 -24.70 -7.22 -4.35
C ASP A 163 -24.59 -8.23 -5.51
N ARG A 164 -23.76 -9.27 -5.36
CA ARG A 164 -23.64 -10.37 -6.31
C ARG A 164 -24.98 -11.10 -6.47
N ALA A 165 -25.21 -11.60 -7.69
CA ALA A 165 -26.42 -12.37 -7.97
C ALA A 165 -26.43 -13.77 -7.32
N ASP A 166 -25.25 -14.36 -7.09
CA ASP A 166 -25.07 -15.64 -6.40
C ASP A 166 -24.90 -15.49 -4.88
N SER A 167 -24.94 -14.25 -4.35
CA SER A 167 -24.87 -13.99 -2.91
C SER A 167 -26.12 -14.46 -2.18
N THR A 168 -25.90 -15.19 -1.08
CA THR A 168 -26.94 -15.57 -0.11
C THR A 168 -27.23 -14.47 0.93
N CYS A 169 -26.40 -13.42 0.99
CA CYS A 169 -26.57 -12.27 1.89
C CYS A 169 -27.58 -11.28 1.32
N ASN A 170 -28.61 -10.88 2.07
CA ASN A 170 -29.63 -9.91 1.62
C ASN A 170 -29.52 -8.50 2.23
N ALA A 171 -28.46 -8.20 2.98
CA ALA A 171 -28.28 -6.91 3.63
C ALA A 171 -28.05 -5.80 2.60
N GLU A 172 -28.83 -4.72 2.64
CA GLU A 172 -28.67 -3.52 1.80
C GLU A 172 -28.37 -3.81 0.31
N LYS A 173 -28.91 -4.90 -0.25
CA LYS A 173 -28.64 -5.29 -1.64
C LYS A 173 -29.00 -4.15 -2.59
N SER A 174 -28.00 -3.60 -3.24
CA SER A 174 -28.17 -2.83 -4.45
C SER A 174 -27.85 -3.75 -5.63
N LYS A 175 -28.61 -3.71 -6.73
CA LYS A 175 -28.20 -4.48 -7.92
C LYS A 175 -26.96 -3.81 -8.50
N SER A 176 -25.77 -4.28 -8.14
CA SER A 176 -24.55 -3.86 -8.82
C SER A 176 -24.32 -4.74 -10.05
N GLY A 177 -23.87 -4.14 -11.15
CA GLY A 177 -23.36 -4.79 -12.37
C GLY A 177 -21.82 -4.89 -12.30
N GLY A 178 -21.19 -5.84 -13.01
CA GLY A 178 -19.73 -6.01 -12.90
C GLY A 178 -19.15 -7.37 -13.31
N LEU A 179 -17.83 -7.54 -13.14
CA LEU A 179 -17.05 -8.75 -13.44
C LEU A 179 -16.96 -9.65 -12.21
N LEU A 180 -17.35 -10.93 -12.32
CA LEU A 180 -17.17 -11.89 -11.24
C LEU A 180 -15.72 -12.39 -11.22
N LEU A 181 -14.93 -11.96 -10.24
CA LEU A 181 -13.53 -12.37 -10.10
C LEU A 181 -13.36 -13.73 -9.40
N THR A 182 -14.22 -14.01 -8.43
CA THR A 182 -14.19 -15.21 -7.57
C THR A 182 -15.61 -15.73 -7.32
N ALA A 183 -15.74 -16.87 -6.63
CA ALA A 183 -17.00 -17.30 -6.03
C ALA A 183 -17.45 -16.32 -4.92
N TYR A 184 -18.73 -16.36 -4.54
CA TYR A 184 -19.26 -15.59 -3.41
C TYR A 184 -18.48 -15.90 -2.12
N ASP A 185 -18.10 -14.86 -1.40
CA ASP A 185 -17.32 -14.94 -0.18
C ASP A 185 -18.05 -14.31 1.03
N PRO A 186 -18.61 -15.12 1.96
CA PRO A 186 -19.23 -14.59 3.17
C PRO A 186 -18.24 -13.86 4.09
N ASP A 187 -16.93 -14.14 3.96
CA ASP A 187 -15.87 -13.58 4.81
C ASP A 187 -15.14 -12.39 4.15
N SER A 188 -15.58 -11.95 2.96
CA SER A 188 -14.97 -10.82 2.26
C SER A 188 -15.07 -9.54 3.10
N VAL A 189 -14.02 -8.70 3.03
CA VAL A 189 -14.07 -7.33 3.57
C VAL A 189 -15.14 -6.49 2.89
N MET A 190 -15.56 -6.85 1.67
CA MET A 190 -16.57 -6.16 0.87
C MET A 190 -18.00 -6.65 1.16
N ASN A 191 -18.20 -7.58 2.10
CA ASN A 191 -19.50 -8.17 2.38
C ASN A 191 -20.14 -7.59 3.64
N TYR A 192 -21.31 -6.98 3.49
CA TYR A 192 -22.06 -6.44 4.63
C TYR A 192 -22.64 -7.51 5.55
N CYS A 193 -22.82 -8.74 5.09
CA CYS A 193 -23.24 -9.86 5.95
C CYS A 193 -22.08 -10.59 6.63
N ASN A 194 -20.84 -10.13 6.49
CA ASN A 194 -19.74 -10.74 7.21
C ASN A 194 -20.02 -10.70 8.72
N PRO A 195 -19.97 -11.83 9.45
CA PRO A 195 -20.24 -11.85 10.88
C PRO A 195 -19.26 -10.99 11.69
N ARG A 196 -18.08 -10.69 11.12
CA ARG A 196 -17.14 -9.69 11.62
C ARG A 196 -17.19 -8.50 10.67
N TRP A 197 -17.55 -7.33 11.19
CA TRP A 197 -17.73 -6.13 10.36
C TRP A 197 -16.46 -5.82 9.54
N ASN A 198 -16.60 -5.86 8.21
CA ASN A 198 -15.53 -5.75 7.22
C ASN A 198 -14.34 -6.71 7.48
N ASN A 199 -14.63 -7.91 7.99
CA ASN A 199 -13.66 -8.92 8.41
C ASN A 199 -12.53 -8.40 9.34
N ASP A 200 -12.84 -7.43 10.21
CA ASP A 200 -11.85 -6.72 11.04
C ASP A 200 -10.71 -6.07 10.21
N GLY A 201 -10.96 -5.72 8.94
CA GLY A 201 -9.97 -5.19 8.00
C GLY A 201 -9.02 -6.22 7.43
N ARG A 202 -9.28 -7.52 7.62
CA ARG A 202 -8.45 -8.60 7.09
C ARG A 202 -8.97 -9.07 5.75
N LEU A 203 -8.13 -9.01 4.72
CA LEU A 203 -8.48 -9.59 3.42
C LEU A 203 -8.70 -11.10 3.55
N SER A 204 -9.83 -11.59 3.06
CA SER A 204 -10.07 -13.01 2.92
C SER A 204 -9.16 -13.61 1.83
N PRO A 205 -9.04 -14.95 1.73
CA PRO A 205 -8.36 -15.58 0.61
C PRO A 205 -8.94 -15.21 -0.76
N LEU A 206 -10.25 -14.96 -0.85
CA LEU A 206 -10.92 -14.60 -2.09
C LEU A 206 -10.81 -13.10 -2.41
N ASP A 207 -10.73 -12.21 -1.41
CA ASP A 207 -10.35 -10.81 -1.60
C ASP A 207 -8.96 -10.71 -2.24
N ILE A 208 -8.00 -11.47 -1.69
CA ILE A 208 -6.63 -11.55 -2.21
C ILE A 208 -6.64 -12.08 -3.64
N LYS A 209 -7.32 -13.20 -3.89
CA LYS A 209 -7.39 -13.78 -5.24
C LYS A 209 -8.03 -12.80 -6.23
N GLY A 210 -9.12 -12.14 -5.85
CA GLY A 210 -9.82 -11.17 -6.68
C GLY A 210 -8.92 -10.00 -7.07
N ILE A 211 -8.25 -9.37 -6.10
CA ILE A 211 -7.37 -8.24 -6.42
C ILE A 211 -6.14 -8.65 -7.24
N GLN A 212 -5.66 -9.88 -7.08
CA GLN A 212 -4.57 -10.42 -7.88
C GLN A 212 -4.98 -10.73 -9.33
N ILE A 213 -6.25 -11.06 -9.59
CA ILE A 213 -6.78 -11.16 -10.96
C ILE A 213 -6.76 -9.79 -11.63
N LEU A 214 -7.10 -8.73 -10.90
CA LEU A 214 -7.13 -7.37 -11.44
C LEU A 214 -5.73 -6.80 -11.67
N TYR A 215 -4.89 -6.80 -10.63
CA TYR A 215 -3.63 -6.04 -10.62
C TYR A 215 -2.39 -6.95 -10.62
N GLY A 216 -2.57 -8.25 -10.75
CA GLY A 216 -1.48 -9.23 -10.66
C GLY A 216 -1.05 -9.50 -9.21
N ALA A 217 -0.66 -10.73 -8.95
CA ALA A 217 0.00 -11.09 -7.70
C ALA A 217 1.32 -10.32 -7.57
N ARG A 218 1.45 -9.58 -6.47
CA ARG A 218 2.79 -9.18 -6.03
C ARG A 218 3.50 -10.47 -5.69
N SER A 219 4.61 -10.75 -6.37
CA SER A 219 5.44 -11.89 -6.00
C SER A 219 5.61 -11.81 -4.50
N ALA A 220 5.17 -12.85 -3.78
CA ALA A 220 5.51 -12.97 -2.40
C ALA A 220 7.03 -12.81 -2.35
N VAL A 221 7.52 -11.82 -1.60
CA VAL A 221 8.80 -12.06 -0.94
C VAL A 221 8.59 -13.42 -0.28
N PRO A 222 9.31 -14.48 -0.69
CA PRO A 222 8.93 -15.85 -0.41
C PRO A 222 8.48 -15.97 1.04
N VAL A 223 7.20 -16.26 1.25
CA VAL A 223 6.70 -16.61 2.57
C VAL A 223 7.28 -17.98 2.84
N THR A 224 8.45 -18.01 3.44
CA THR A 224 8.76 -19.11 4.34
C THR A 224 7.59 -19.22 5.33
N PRO A 225 7.16 -20.44 5.72
CA PRO A 225 6.19 -20.63 6.82
C PRO A 225 6.60 -19.75 8.01
N PRO A 226 5.70 -19.34 8.94
CA PRO A 226 6.08 -18.47 10.05
C PRO A 226 7.31 -19.05 10.73
N LYS A 227 8.46 -18.49 10.38
CA LYS A 227 9.74 -18.87 10.94
C LYS A 227 9.61 -18.38 12.38
N PRO A 228 9.92 -19.22 13.38
CA PRO A 228 9.81 -18.83 14.79
C PRO A 228 10.36 -17.43 14.94
N SER A 229 9.57 -16.53 15.56
CA SER A 229 9.83 -15.11 15.73
C SER A 229 11.32 -14.81 15.61
N VAL A 230 11.77 -14.41 14.42
CA VAL A 230 13.19 -14.10 14.24
C VAL A 230 13.36 -12.80 15.00
N THR A 231 14.00 -12.87 16.17
CA THR A 231 14.42 -11.69 16.91
C THR A 231 15.08 -10.75 15.90
N PRO A 232 14.58 -9.52 15.69
CA PRO A 232 15.20 -8.61 14.75
C PRO A 232 16.66 -8.39 15.13
N GLY A 233 17.56 -8.45 14.15
CA GLY A 233 18.92 -8.00 14.36
C GLY A 233 18.93 -6.50 14.62
N ARG A 234 19.89 -6.03 15.42
CA ARG A 234 20.03 -4.61 15.76
C ARG A 234 21.44 -4.15 15.46
N LEU A 235 21.57 -3.05 14.73
CA LEU A 235 22.85 -2.35 14.57
C LEU A 235 22.75 -1.04 15.33
N THR A 236 23.67 -0.81 16.26
CA THR A 236 23.82 0.48 16.94
C THR A 236 25.13 1.10 16.50
N ILE A 237 25.04 2.31 15.95
CA ILE A 237 26.20 3.12 15.61
C ILE A 237 26.32 4.20 16.67
N THR A 238 27.51 4.34 17.23
CA THR A 238 27.85 5.41 18.16
C THR A 238 28.92 6.28 17.55
N ASP A 239 28.70 7.58 17.56
CA ASP A 239 29.74 8.56 17.27
C ASP A 239 30.09 9.33 18.55
N THR A 240 31.37 9.69 18.65
CA THR A 240 31.91 10.46 19.77
C THR A 240 32.82 11.55 19.22
N LEU A 241 32.47 12.80 19.56
CA LEU A 241 33.23 13.98 19.19
C LEU A 241 34.64 13.91 19.79
N ASN A 242 35.66 13.91 18.93
CA ASN A 242 37.06 13.90 19.30
C ASN A 242 37.56 15.32 19.61
N THR A 243 37.16 15.83 20.77
CA THR A 243 37.56 17.16 21.27
C THR A 243 39.07 17.29 21.43
N ALA A 244 39.78 16.20 21.75
CA ALA A 244 41.24 16.19 21.84
C ALA A 244 41.93 16.46 20.48
N ALA A 245 41.28 16.08 19.37
CA ALA A 245 41.71 16.42 18.02
C ALA A 245 41.17 17.78 17.53
N GLY A 246 40.55 18.56 18.41
CA GLY A 246 40.04 19.90 18.13
C GLY A 246 38.65 19.94 17.49
N GLN A 247 37.86 18.85 17.48
CA GLN A 247 36.48 18.92 17.01
C GLN A 247 35.59 19.67 18.00
N ARG A 248 34.76 20.59 17.50
CA ARG A 248 33.81 21.39 18.29
C ARG A 248 32.35 21.10 17.98
N TRP A 249 32.06 20.74 16.74
CA TRP A 249 30.73 20.37 16.29
C TRP A 249 30.83 19.39 15.13
N GLU A 250 29.84 18.52 15.03
CA GLU A 250 29.76 17.55 13.95
C GLU A 250 28.32 17.19 13.60
N HIS A 251 28.03 17.11 12.31
CA HIS A 251 26.80 16.52 11.79
C HIS A 251 27.12 15.41 10.81
N ILE A 252 26.76 14.19 11.19
CA ILE A 252 26.85 13.00 10.37
C ILE A 252 25.46 12.65 9.83
N ILE A 253 25.41 12.28 8.56
CA ILE A 253 24.27 11.61 7.94
C ILE A 253 24.70 10.20 7.56
N MET A 254 24.01 9.19 8.05
CA MET A 254 24.25 7.80 7.67
C MET A 254 23.01 7.18 7.04
N GLN A 255 23.19 6.60 5.87
CA GLN A 255 22.24 5.73 5.20
C GLN A 255 22.65 4.28 5.43
N PHE A 256 21.69 3.42 5.75
CA PHE A 256 21.94 2.01 6.00
C PHE A 256 20.87 1.12 5.36
N GLY A 257 21.31 0.09 4.64
CA GLY A 257 20.44 -0.83 3.90
C GLY A 257 19.83 -0.20 2.63
N SER A 258 18.96 -0.96 1.97
CA SER A 258 18.32 -0.58 0.70
C SER A 258 17.12 0.37 0.85
N ASN A 259 16.70 0.66 2.09
CA ASN A 259 15.43 1.32 2.38
C ASN A 259 15.49 2.86 2.25
N ASN A 260 16.64 3.43 1.85
CA ASN A 260 16.92 4.87 1.80
C ASN A 260 16.65 5.63 3.12
N ILE A 261 16.52 4.94 4.25
CA ILE A 261 16.33 5.56 5.56
C ILE A 261 17.68 6.13 6.02
N ARG A 262 17.69 7.44 6.29
CA ARG A 262 18.83 8.17 6.82
C ARG A 262 18.64 8.46 8.31
N ARG A 263 19.74 8.51 9.05
CA ARG A 263 19.81 8.97 10.43
C ARG A 263 20.88 10.02 10.58
N ASP A 264 20.58 11.00 11.41
CA ASP A 264 21.43 12.12 11.71
C ASP A 264 22.08 11.95 13.08
N PHE A 265 23.36 12.26 13.17
CA PHE A 265 24.09 12.38 14.42
C PHE A 265 24.57 13.83 14.50
N ALA A 266 24.02 14.60 15.42
CA ALA A 266 24.44 15.98 15.66
C ALA A 266 25.13 16.03 17.03
N LEU A 267 26.44 16.29 17.00
CA LEU A 267 27.30 16.34 18.17
C LEU A 267 27.88 17.73 18.32
N ASN A 268 28.13 18.12 19.56
CA ASN A 268 28.79 19.37 19.91
C ASN A 268 29.46 19.23 21.28
N GLU A 269 30.11 20.29 21.74
CA GLU A 269 30.79 20.32 23.04
C GLU A 269 29.86 19.99 24.24
N ASN A 270 28.54 20.21 24.13
CA ASN A 270 27.55 19.87 25.16
C ASN A 270 26.92 18.48 24.97
N ARG A 271 27.10 17.86 23.80
CA ARG A 271 26.59 16.53 23.45
C ARG A 271 27.66 15.80 22.64
N THR A 272 28.68 15.35 23.35
CA THR A 272 29.90 14.78 22.75
C THR A 272 29.74 13.34 22.29
N THR A 273 28.60 12.68 22.54
CA THR A 273 28.35 11.30 22.08
C THR A 273 26.90 11.12 21.68
N VAL A 274 26.67 10.48 20.53
CA VAL A 274 25.34 10.16 20.01
C VAL A 274 25.31 8.75 19.45
N SER A 275 24.25 8.01 19.78
CA SER A 275 24.00 6.69 19.22
C SER A 275 22.67 6.66 18.47
N ASN A 276 22.67 6.01 17.31
CA ASN A 276 21.44 5.66 16.58
C ASN A 276 21.42 4.16 16.30
N SER A 277 20.23 3.58 16.19
CA SER A 277 20.06 2.17 15.86
C SER A 277 19.21 1.94 14.61
N TRP A 278 19.50 0.84 13.92
CA TRP A 278 18.69 0.24 12.87
C TRP A 278 18.29 -1.16 13.30
N THR A 279 17.10 -1.58 12.90
CA THR A 279 16.66 -2.97 12.99
C THR A 279 16.64 -3.58 11.60
N PHE A 280 16.97 -4.87 11.54
CA PHE A 280 16.95 -5.63 10.30
C PHE A 280 16.46 -7.05 10.56
N ASN A 281 15.65 -7.56 9.64
CA ASN A 281 14.89 -8.80 9.85
C ASN A 281 15.46 -10.01 9.09
N THR A 282 16.50 -9.80 8.28
CA THR A 282 17.09 -10.82 7.42
C THR A 282 18.59 -10.87 7.59
N THR A 283 19.17 -12.07 7.60
CA THR A 283 20.61 -12.23 7.47
C THR A 283 21.03 -11.89 6.04
N GLY A 284 22.10 -11.12 5.89
CA GLY A 284 22.66 -10.81 4.57
C GLY A 284 23.56 -9.59 4.55
N THR A 285 23.87 -9.13 3.34
CA THR A 285 24.72 -7.97 3.12
C THR A 285 23.94 -6.67 3.35
N TYR A 286 24.44 -5.82 4.25
CA TYR A 286 23.93 -4.48 4.47
C TYR A 286 25.01 -3.44 4.14
N CYS A 287 24.71 -2.59 3.16
CA CYS A 287 25.60 -1.50 2.79
C CYS A 287 25.21 -0.20 3.46
N PHE A 288 26.22 0.64 3.71
CA PHE A 288 26.05 1.96 4.27
C PHE A 288 26.74 3.01 3.41
N LYS A 289 26.23 4.23 3.52
CA LYS A 289 26.89 5.46 3.07
C LYS A 289 26.84 6.45 4.21
N ILE A 290 27.94 7.16 4.43
CA ILE A 290 28.08 8.12 5.50
C ILE A 290 28.67 9.42 4.95
N TRP A 291 28.12 10.54 5.39
CA TRP A 291 28.60 11.88 5.13
C TRP A 291 28.77 12.59 6.46
N SER A 292 29.80 13.41 6.62
CA SER A 292 29.86 14.35 7.74
C SER A 292 30.22 15.75 7.28
N ASN A 293 29.88 16.70 8.12
CA ASN A 293 30.42 18.04 8.14
C ASN A 293 30.87 18.33 9.59
N THR A 294 32.16 18.61 9.79
CA THR A 294 32.76 18.74 11.12
C THR A 294 33.49 20.07 11.27
N LEU A 295 33.16 20.82 12.32
CA LEU A 295 33.82 22.07 12.71
C LEU A 295 34.96 21.81 13.69
N TYR A 296 36.12 22.42 13.43
CA TYR A 296 37.29 22.33 14.30
C TYR A 296 37.59 23.66 15.02
N THR A 297 38.53 23.61 15.96
CA THR A 297 39.01 24.76 16.76
C THR A 297 39.67 25.85 15.92
N ASP A 298 40.14 25.53 14.72
CA ASP A 298 40.64 26.49 13.72
C ASP A 298 39.50 27.30 13.04
N GLY A 299 38.24 26.96 13.31
CA GLY A 299 37.06 27.59 12.73
C GLY A 299 36.68 27.07 11.34
N LEU A 300 37.36 26.03 10.85
CA LEU A 300 37.11 25.46 9.52
C LEU A 300 36.21 24.23 9.60
N TYR A 301 35.38 24.08 8.55
CA TYR A 301 34.56 22.90 8.33
C TYR A 301 35.27 21.92 7.39
N TYR A 302 35.18 20.64 7.73
CA TYR A 302 35.70 19.57 6.90
C TYR A 302 34.61 18.55 6.63
N ASP A 303 34.42 18.24 5.34
CA ASP A 303 33.48 17.21 4.91
C ASP A 303 34.14 15.83 4.88
N GLY A 304 33.37 14.82 5.28
CA GLY A 304 33.74 13.41 5.17
C GLY A 304 32.78 12.66 4.26
N TYR A 305 33.28 11.64 3.56
CA TYR A 305 32.45 10.62 2.91
C TYR A 305 33.03 9.22 3.16
N GLY A 306 32.15 8.24 3.33
CA GLY A 306 32.50 6.83 3.42
C GLY A 306 31.36 5.95 2.95
N GLU A 307 31.71 4.75 2.48
CA GLU A 307 30.74 3.71 2.15
C GLU A 307 31.37 2.34 2.37
N GLY A 308 30.53 1.34 2.59
CA GLY A 308 30.98 -0.03 2.83
C GLY A 308 29.80 -0.96 3.01
N CYS A 309 30.09 -2.24 3.21
CA CYS A 309 29.06 -3.24 3.45
C CYS A 309 29.52 -4.23 4.52
N TRP A 310 28.57 -4.71 5.31
CA TRP A 310 28.78 -5.77 6.31
C TRP A 310 27.87 -6.95 6.05
N GLN A 311 28.33 -8.14 6.42
CA GLN A 311 27.48 -9.31 6.57
C GLN A 311 26.89 -9.29 7.98
N LEU A 312 25.57 -9.17 8.08
CA LEU A 312 24.88 -9.15 9.37
C LEU A 312 23.88 -10.29 9.46
N GLU A 313 23.74 -10.86 10.65
CA GLU A 313 22.82 -11.95 10.94
C GLU A 313 21.61 -11.45 11.72
N ALA A 314 20.41 -11.81 11.26
CA ALA A 314 19.19 -11.54 12.02
C ALA A 314 19.26 -12.22 13.40
N GLY A 315 18.77 -11.55 14.43
CA GLY A 315 18.83 -12.02 15.82
C GLY A 315 20.10 -11.62 16.58
N LYS A 316 21.13 -11.11 15.91
CA LYS A 316 22.35 -10.60 16.56
C LYS A 316 22.33 -9.09 16.71
N SER A 317 23.00 -8.60 17.75
CA SER A 317 23.22 -7.17 17.98
C SER A 317 24.65 -6.79 17.64
N TYR A 318 24.81 -5.75 16.84
CA TYR A 318 26.09 -5.23 16.41
C TYR A 318 26.25 -3.81 16.94
N ALA A 319 27.48 -3.47 17.34
CA ALA A 319 27.87 -2.11 17.63
C ALA A 319 28.94 -1.68 16.62
N ALA A 320 28.93 -0.42 16.20
CA ALA A 320 30.08 0.15 15.52
C ALA A 320 30.32 1.55 16.02
N SER A 321 31.58 1.96 15.99
CA SER A 321 31.95 3.34 16.23
C SER A 321 32.42 3.98 14.94
N VAL A 322 31.96 5.19 14.67
CA VAL A 322 32.50 6.00 13.59
C VAL A 322 33.88 6.49 14.03
N ARG A 323 34.92 6.22 13.23
CA ARG A 323 36.25 6.77 13.46
C ARG A 323 36.70 7.57 12.25
N PHE A 324 37.37 8.68 12.51
CA PHE A 324 37.98 9.50 11.49
C PHE A 324 39.39 9.03 11.19
N LYS A 325 39.69 8.80 9.91
CA LYS A 325 41.05 8.56 9.43
C LYS A 325 41.55 9.82 8.74
N THR A 326 42.60 10.42 9.29
CA THR A 326 43.31 11.52 8.65
C THR A 326 44.23 10.97 7.56
N GLY A 327 44.00 11.39 6.32
CA GLY A 327 44.83 11.09 5.15
C GLY A 327 44.96 12.32 4.25
N THR A 328 46.05 12.38 3.46
CA THR A 328 46.44 13.54 2.64
C THR A 328 45.34 13.96 1.66
N GLY A 329 44.60 15.01 2.00
CA GLY A 329 43.75 15.78 1.09
C GLY A 329 42.25 15.46 1.09
N LYS A 330 41.81 14.36 1.71
CA LYS A 330 40.39 14.06 2.01
C LYS A 330 40.30 13.25 3.31
N LYS A 331 39.54 13.71 4.30
CA LYS A 331 39.29 12.95 5.54
C LYS A 331 38.33 11.80 5.19
N ALA A 332 38.81 10.57 5.27
CA ALA A 332 38.02 9.37 5.03
C ALA A 332 37.54 8.79 6.37
N PHE A 333 36.35 8.20 6.41
CA PHE A 333 35.91 7.45 7.59
C PHE A 333 36.46 6.05 7.59
N ASP A 334 36.76 5.55 8.78
CA ASP A 334 36.93 4.14 9.05
C ASP A 334 35.83 3.75 10.05
N ILE A 335 34.86 2.94 9.63
CA ILE A 335 33.82 2.46 10.55
C ILE A 335 34.21 1.08 11.02
N VAL A 336 34.64 1.00 12.28
CA VAL A 336 35.06 -0.26 12.90
C VAL A 336 33.84 -0.93 13.50
N LEU A 337 33.40 -2.01 12.85
CA LEU A 337 32.34 -2.88 13.37
C LEU A 337 32.91 -3.73 14.52
N THR A 338 32.28 -3.65 15.68
CA THR A 338 32.54 -4.55 16.82
C THR A 338 31.29 -5.38 17.06
N SER A 339 31.36 -6.68 16.76
CA SER A 339 30.27 -7.59 17.11
C SER A 339 30.12 -7.67 18.64
N GLY A 340 28.92 -7.36 19.14
CA GLY A 340 28.52 -7.71 20.50
C GLY A 340 27.97 -9.14 20.49
N ASN A 341 28.27 -9.93 21.52
CA ASN A 341 27.72 -11.28 21.69
C ASN A 341 26.19 -11.25 21.80
#